data_AF-A0A3A4V6K0-F1
#
_entry.id   AF-A0A3A4V6K0-F1
#
_cell.length_a   1.000
_cell.length_b   1.000
_cell.length_c   1.000
_cell.angle_alpha   90.00
_cell.angle_beta   90.00
_cell.angle_gamma   90.00
#
_symmetry.space_group_name_H-M   'P 1'
#
loop_
_entity.id
_entity.type
_entity.pdbx_description
1 polymer ?
#
loop_
_entity_poly.entity_id
_entity_poly.type
_entity_poly.pdbx_seq_one_letter_code
_entity_poly.pdbx_strand_id
1 'polypeptide(L)'
;MGLVKKYHLDIVKHAFSSGQLATMEKRLLTKNVFLRLLDARDFASAILVLEETDYGNHFYGIDTLGGIEAALKLALDDTFRLLKEIAEDNKLVTFFELKWGYQSLDETHFYQLLSIAKTIKNDFLAELVKSLIDLANIKIVLRGGKDLIDGGFLPLENLVVPKEELSLFLASSRYVQVYMALIDDQKINLINFEKAADEYIADLVEKTKYEIAGPQNIVSYFLIKELEIKTLRLILISKYRQMQIKEIKKRIIGKYV
;
A
#
# COMPACT_ATOMS: atom_id res chain seq x y z
N MET A 1 -29.63 -9.90 -29.79
CA MET A 1 -29.69 -10.94 -28.75
C MET A 1 -28.35 -11.18 -28.02
N GLY A 2 -27.18 -11.04 -28.68
CA GLY A 2 -25.86 -11.22 -28.04
C GLY A 2 -25.38 -10.09 -27.12
N LEU A 3 -25.72 -8.83 -27.41
CA LEU A 3 -25.31 -7.67 -26.59
C LEU A 3 -26.00 -7.65 -25.22
N VAL A 4 -27.30 -7.93 -25.16
CA VAL A 4 -28.06 -7.98 -23.89
C VAL A 4 -27.59 -9.11 -22.98
N LYS A 5 -27.25 -10.28 -23.56
CA LYS A 5 -26.73 -11.43 -22.81
C LYS A 5 -25.32 -11.18 -22.25
N LYS A 6 -24.47 -10.46 -22.99
CA LYS A 6 -23.15 -10.00 -22.54
C LYS A 6 -23.26 -8.99 -21.39
N TYR A 7 -24.10 -7.96 -21.55
CA TYR A 7 -24.36 -6.97 -20.48
C TYR A 7 -24.90 -7.61 -19.19
N HIS A 8 -25.83 -8.57 -19.29
CA HIS A 8 -26.34 -9.26 -18.12
C HIS A 8 -25.29 -10.13 -17.43
N LEU A 9 -24.42 -10.79 -18.22
CA LEU A 9 -23.31 -11.59 -17.69
C LEU A 9 -22.27 -10.71 -17.00
N ASP A 10 -21.94 -9.55 -17.59
CA ASP A 10 -21.01 -8.58 -17.02
C ASP A 10 -21.55 -8.02 -15.68
N ILE A 11 -22.84 -7.68 -15.59
CA ILE A 11 -23.48 -7.22 -14.34
C ILE A 11 -23.47 -8.30 -13.25
N VAL A 12 -23.82 -9.56 -13.60
CA VAL A 12 -23.83 -10.68 -12.64
C VAL A 12 -22.41 -11.00 -12.16
N LYS A 13 -21.42 -10.95 -13.05
CA LYS A 13 -20.00 -11.13 -12.71
C LYS A 13 -19.46 -10.01 -11.83
N HIS A 14 -19.72 -8.76 -12.16
CA HIS A 14 -19.32 -7.62 -11.33
C HIS A 14 -19.96 -7.67 -9.95
N ALA A 15 -21.23 -8.07 -9.83
CA ALA A 15 -21.89 -8.28 -8.55
C ALA A 15 -21.27 -9.45 -7.75
N PHE A 16 -20.89 -10.54 -8.42
CA PHE A 16 -20.22 -11.69 -7.80
C PHE A 16 -18.82 -11.34 -7.29
N SER A 17 -17.98 -10.72 -8.12
CA SER A 17 -16.66 -10.21 -7.74
C SER A 17 -16.76 -9.20 -6.58
N SER A 18 -17.79 -8.35 -6.59
CA SER A 18 -18.05 -7.40 -5.49
C SER A 18 -18.44 -8.12 -4.18
N GLY A 19 -19.19 -9.22 -4.25
CA GLY A 19 -19.53 -10.03 -3.07
C GLY A 19 -18.34 -10.80 -2.48
N GLN A 20 -17.45 -11.32 -3.33
CA GLN A 20 -16.19 -11.93 -2.91
C GLN A 20 -15.26 -10.88 -2.28
N LEU A 21 -15.12 -9.72 -2.91
CA LEU A 21 -14.34 -8.60 -2.37
C LEU A 21 -14.88 -8.12 -1.02
N ALA A 22 -16.20 -7.95 -0.88
CA ALA A 22 -16.83 -7.59 0.40
C ALA A 22 -16.62 -8.65 1.49
N THR A 23 -16.49 -9.92 1.12
CA THR A 23 -16.12 -10.99 2.05
C THR A 23 -14.66 -10.85 2.49
N MET A 24 -13.76 -10.49 1.57
CA MET A 24 -12.36 -10.24 1.88
C MET A 24 -12.16 -8.98 2.73
N GLU A 25 -12.93 -7.92 2.50
CA GLU A 25 -12.89 -6.69 3.31
C GLU A 25 -13.16 -6.95 4.80
N LYS A 26 -14.00 -7.94 5.13
CA LYS A 26 -14.26 -8.34 6.52
C LYS A 26 -13.07 -9.01 7.20
N ARG A 27 -12.07 -9.45 6.41
CA ARG A 27 -10.84 -10.11 6.88
C ARG A 27 -9.72 -9.13 7.20
N LEU A 28 -9.90 -7.84 6.87
CA LEU A 28 -8.95 -6.79 7.24
C LEU A 28 -8.96 -6.60 8.75
N LEU A 29 -7.78 -6.35 9.31
CA LEU A 29 -7.59 -6.06 10.72
C LEU A 29 -8.22 -4.71 11.04
N THR A 30 -9.07 -4.73 12.06
CA THR A 30 -9.70 -3.51 12.56
C THR A 30 -8.72 -2.71 13.42
N LYS A 31 -8.99 -1.41 13.59
CA LYS A 31 -8.27 -0.56 14.54
C LYS A 31 -8.16 -1.19 15.93
N ASN A 32 -9.22 -1.84 16.41
CA ASN A 32 -9.22 -2.52 17.71
C ASN A 32 -8.17 -3.65 17.78
N VAL A 33 -8.01 -4.44 16.71
CA VAL A 33 -6.98 -5.48 16.67
C VAL A 33 -5.58 -4.86 16.72
N PHE A 34 -5.33 -3.79 15.98
CA PHE A 34 -4.05 -3.07 16.04
C PHE A 34 -3.74 -2.51 17.43
N LEU A 35 -4.74 -1.95 18.12
CA LEU A 35 -4.57 -1.48 19.50
C LEU A 35 -4.23 -2.64 20.44
N ARG A 36 -4.92 -3.79 20.34
CA ARG A 36 -4.59 -5.00 21.12
C ARG A 36 -3.17 -5.51 20.84
N LEU A 37 -2.73 -5.50 19.58
CA LEU A 37 -1.36 -5.88 19.19
C LEU A 37 -0.32 -4.92 19.77
N LEU A 38 -0.62 -3.62 19.80
CA LEU A 38 0.24 -2.61 20.41
C LEU A 38 0.34 -2.76 21.92
N ASP A 39 -0.74 -3.14 22.58
CA ASP A 39 -0.81 -3.34 24.03
C ASP A 39 -0.28 -4.70 24.48
N ALA A 40 -0.10 -5.65 23.56
CA ALA A 40 0.51 -6.95 23.83
C ALA A 40 1.92 -6.79 24.43
N ARG A 41 2.23 -7.50 25.52
CA ARG A 41 3.48 -7.27 26.26
C ARG A 41 4.74 -7.72 25.49
N ASP A 42 4.61 -8.76 24.68
CA ASP A 42 5.69 -9.44 23.97
C ASP A 42 5.17 -10.04 22.65
N PHE A 43 6.07 -10.64 21.87
CA PHE A 43 5.72 -11.27 20.60
C PHE A 43 4.74 -12.43 20.77
N ALA A 44 4.92 -13.29 21.77
CA ALA A 44 4.02 -14.42 22.03
C ALA A 44 2.57 -13.95 22.29
N SER A 45 2.41 -12.89 23.10
CA SER A 45 1.10 -12.28 23.37
C SER A 45 0.49 -11.65 22.13
N ALA A 46 1.31 -11.09 21.23
CA ALA A 46 0.84 -10.55 19.95
C ALA A 46 0.37 -11.68 19.01
N ILE A 47 1.01 -12.84 19.02
CA ILE A 47 0.56 -14.01 18.25
C ILE A 47 -0.81 -14.50 18.72
N LEU A 48 -1.07 -14.55 20.03
CA LEU A 48 -2.41 -14.90 20.55
C LEU A 48 -3.51 -13.97 20.03
N VAL A 49 -3.21 -12.68 19.85
CA VAL A 49 -4.16 -11.73 19.23
C VAL A 49 -4.37 -12.05 17.75
N LEU A 50 -3.32 -12.45 17.02
CA LEU A 50 -3.41 -12.82 15.60
C LEU A 50 -4.11 -14.16 15.37
N GLU A 51 -4.04 -15.11 16.31
CA GLU A 51 -4.76 -16.39 16.24
C GLU A 51 -6.28 -16.21 16.15
N GLU A 52 -6.82 -15.12 16.70
CA GLU A 52 -8.23 -14.74 16.59
C GLU A 52 -8.60 -14.08 15.25
N THR A 53 -7.64 -13.97 14.32
CA THR A 53 -7.79 -13.29 13.03
C THR A 53 -7.44 -14.24 11.89
N ASP A 54 -7.67 -13.80 10.65
CA ASP A 54 -7.29 -14.53 9.44
C ASP A 54 -5.78 -14.81 9.32
N TYR A 55 -4.94 -14.13 10.12
CA TYR A 55 -3.50 -14.39 10.20
C TYR A 55 -3.12 -15.60 11.05
N GLY A 56 -4.02 -16.16 11.86
CA GLY A 56 -3.69 -17.27 12.77
C GLY A 56 -3.04 -18.46 12.07
N ASN A 57 -3.54 -18.80 10.88
CA ASN A 57 -3.01 -19.92 10.07
C ASN A 57 -1.60 -19.65 9.52
N HIS A 58 -1.21 -18.38 9.34
CA HIS A 58 0.12 -18.02 8.81
C HIS A 58 1.19 -17.99 9.89
N PHE A 59 0.81 -17.80 11.14
CA PHE A 59 1.74 -17.60 12.25
C PHE A 59 1.92 -18.81 13.17
N TYR A 60 1.30 -19.94 12.85
CA TYR A 60 1.44 -21.16 13.62
C TYR A 60 2.91 -21.61 13.70
N GLY A 61 3.44 -21.72 14.93
CA GLY A 61 4.82 -22.17 15.19
C GLY A 61 5.91 -21.18 14.78
N ILE A 62 5.59 -19.91 14.52
CA ILE A 62 6.58 -18.89 14.17
C ILE A 62 7.23 -18.32 15.43
N ASP A 63 8.55 -18.41 15.52
CA ASP A 63 9.34 -17.95 16.68
C ASP A 63 10.64 -17.21 16.28
N THR A 64 10.83 -16.90 15.00
CA THR A 64 12.02 -16.19 14.49
C THR A 64 11.65 -14.96 13.67
N LEU A 65 12.57 -13.99 13.57
CA LEU A 65 12.42 -12.84 12.67
C LEU A 65 12.21 -13.26 11.22
N GLY A 66 12.94 -14.28 10.76
CA GLY A 66 12.78 -14.82 9.40
C GLY A 66 11.40 -15.44 9.19
N GLY A 67 10.89 -16.16 10.20
CA GLY A 67 9.54 -16.71 10.19
C GLY A 67 8.46 -15.64 10.12
N ILE A 68 8.61 -14.52 10.85
CA ILE A 68 7.67 -13.38 10.78
C ILE A 68 7.60 -12.83 9.35
N GLU A 69 8.75 -12.56 8.72
CA GLU A 69 8.81 -12.05 7.35
C GLU A 69 8.19 -13.05 6.36
N ALA A 70 8.47 -14.35 6.52
CA ALA A 70 7.91 -15.40 5.67
C ALA A 70 6.39 -15.54 5.82
N ALA A 71 5.86 -15.48 7.04
CA ALA A 71 4.42 -15.55 7.32
C ALA A 71 3.67 -14.36 6.71
N LEU A 72 4.21 -13.15 6.86
CA LEU A 72 3.63 -11.94 6.28
C LEU A 72 3.67 -11.95 4.76
N LYS A 73 4.77 -12.43 4.17
CA LYS A 73 4.88 -12.61 2.72
C LYS A 73 3.84 -13.61 2.22
N LEU A 74 3.70 -14.76 2.90
CA LEU A 74 2.72 -15.79 2.53
C LEU A 74 1.29 -15.23 2.58
N ALA A 75 0.94 -14.48 3.63
CA ALA A 75 -0.37 -13.85 3.75
C ALA A 75 -0.66 -12.84 2.60
N LEU A 76 0.35 -12.07 2.18
CA LEU A 76 0.24 -11.17 1.03
C LEU A 76 0.10 -11.94 -0.29
N ASP A 77 0.90 -12.98 -0.49
CA ASP A 77 0.86 -13.83 -1.69
C ASP A 77 -0.49 -14.56 -1.83
N ASP A 78 -1.05 -15.07 -0.73
CA ASP A 78 -2.38 -15.68 -0.68
C ASP A 78 -3.46 -14.68 -1.10
N THR A 79 -3.37 -13.45 -0.58
CA THR A 79 -4.29 -12.37 -0.93
C THR A 79 -4.17 -12.02 -2.41
N PHE A 80 -2.94 -11.93 -2.93
CA PHE A 80 -2.67 -11.63 -4.33
C PHE A 80 -3.26 -12.70 -5.26
N ARG A 81 -3.10 -13.98 -4.92
CA ARG A 81 -3.70 -15.10 -5.67
C ARG A 81 -5.22 -14.99 -5.73
N LEU A 82 -5.87 -14.76 -4.59
CA LEU A 82 -7.32 -14.63 -4.53
C LEU A 82 -7.84 -13.43 -5.34
N LEU A 83 -7.15 -12.28 -5.29
CA LEU A 83 -7.55 -11.13 -6.11
C LEU A 83 -7.36 -11.37 -7.60
N LYS A 84 -6.33 -12.11 -8.01
CA LYS A 84 -6.17 -12.52 -9.42
C LYS A 84 -7.31 -13.43 -9.89
N GLU A 85 -7.81 -14.32 -9.04
CA GLU A 85 -8.97 -15.15 -9.37
C GLU A 85 -10.26 -14.31 -9.51
N ILE A 86 -10.40 -13.26 -8.69
CA ILE A 86 -11.54 -12.34 -8.72
C ILE A 86 -11.43 -11.34 -9.89
N ALA A 87 -10.22 -10.93 -10.26
CA ALA A 87 -9.93 -10.02 -11.35
C ALA A 87 -10.11 -10.74 -12.69
N GLU A 88 -11.37 -10.85 -13.14
CA GLU A 88 -11.71 -11.48 -14.42
C GLU A 88 -11.15 -10.73 -15.66
N ASP A 89 -10.68 -9.48 -15.50
CA ASP A 89 -10.06 -8.68 -16.57
C ASP A 89 -8.55 -8.91 -16.63
N ASN A 90 -8.09 -9.50 -17.73
CA ASN A 90 -6.67 -9.73 -18.02
C ASN A 90 -5.82 -8.47 -17.83
N LYS A 91 -6.32 -7.28 -18.15
CA LYS A 91 -5.55 -6.02 -17.98
C LYS A 91 -5.32 -5.70 -16.52
N LEU A 92 -6.32 -5.94 -15.67
CA LEU A 92 -6.21 -5.72 -14.23
C LEU A 92 -5.24 -6.74 -13.62
N VAL A 93 -5.32 -8.00 -14.05
CA VAL A 93 -4.33 -9.03 -13.67
C VAL A 93 -2.92 -8.61 -14.09
N THR A 94 -2.73 -8.13 -15.33
CA THR A 94 -1.44 -7.60 -15.78
C THR A 94 -0.97 -6.40 -14.95
N PHE A 95 -1.87 -5.49 -14.57
CA PHE A 95 -1.53 -4.39 -13.65
C PHE A 95 -1.02 -4.93 -12.31
N PHE A 96 -1.71 -5.92 -11.74
CA PHE A 96 -1.31 -6.57 -10.50
C PHE A 96 0.08 -7.23 -10.61
N GLU A 97 0.32 -7.97 -11.69
CA GLU A 97 1.60 -8.63 -11.95
C GLU A 97 2.74 -7.63 -12.14
N LEU A 98 2.52 -6.55 -12.87
CA LEU A 98 3.52 -5.50 -13.06
C LEU A 98 3.86 -4.79 -11.73
N LYS A 99 2.85 -4.49 -10.91
CA LYS A 99 3.05 -3.72 -9.67
C LYS A 99 3.58 -4.55 -8.50
N TRP A 100 3.27 -5.85 -8.43
CA TRP A 100 3.60 -6.72 -7.29
C TRP A 100 4.30 -8.03 -7.64
N GLY A 101 4.42 -8.39 -8.92
CA GLY A 101 5.14 -9.58 -9.36
C GLY A 101 6.66 -9.40 -9.48
N TYR A 102 7.15 -8.15 -9.49
CA TYR A 102 8.58 -7.83 -9.65
C TYR A 102 9.23 -7.40 -8.33
N GLN A 103 10.48 -7.82 -8.12
CA GLN A 103 11.26 -7.50 -6.91
C GLN A 103 11.92 -6.11 -6.95
N SER A 104 12.11 -5.55 -8.15
CA SER A 104 12.70 -4.21 -8.35
C SER A 104 11.79 -3.35 -9.22
N LEU A 105 11.46 -2.17 -8.74
CA LEU A 105 10.74 -1.16 -9.49
C LEU A 105 11.76 -0.27 -10.19
N ASP A 106 12.14 -0.63 -11.41
CA ASP A 106 12.95 0.24 -12.27
C ASP A 106 12.06 1.13 -13.15
N GLU A 107 12.69 2.03 -13.90
CA GLU A 107 12.01 2.96 -14.81
C GLU A 107 11.10 2.22 -15.83
N THR A 108 11.56 1.09 -16.37
CA THR A 108 10.81 0.31 -17.37
C THR A 108 9.53 -0.26 -16.77
N HIS A 109 9.58 -0.73 -15.52
CA HIS A 109 8.41 -1.24 -14.82
C HIS A 109 7.35 -0.14 -14.63
N PHE A 110 7.75 1.08 -14.26
CA PHE A 110 6.82 2.19 -14.09
C PHE A 110 6.20 2.67 -15.42
N TYR A 111 6.96 2.67 -16.52
CA TYR A 111 6.37 2.96 -17.85
C TYR A 111 5.31 1.93 -18.23
N GLN A 112 5.59 0.64 -18.04
CA GLN A 112 4.64 -0.43 -18.31
C GLN A 112 3.39 -0.28 -17.43
N LEU A 113 3.59 0.01 -16.14
CA LEU A 113 2.50 0.20 -15.19
C LEU A 113 1.62 1.41 -15.54
N LEU A 114 2.22 2.52 -15.97
CA LEU A 114 1.49 3.70 -16.42
C LEU A 114 0.73 3.44 -17.73
N SER A 115 1.34 2.68 -18.66
CA SER A 115 0.71 2.30 -19.92
C SER A 115 -0.53 1.42 -19.70
N ILE A 116 -0.44 0.41 -18.84
CA ILE A 116 -1.58 -0.45 -18.53
C ILE A 116 -2.68 0.33 -17.78
N ALA A 117 -2.32 1.22 -16.84
CA ALA A 117 -3.28 2.07 -16.13
C ALA A 117 -4.09 2.95 -17.10
N LYS A 118 -3.41 3.60 -18.07
CA LYS A 118 -4.05 4.38 -19.14
C LYS A 118 -4.94 3.49 -20.03
N THR A 119 -4.53 2.25 -20.29
CA THR A 119 -5.28 1.30 -21.12
C THR A 119 -6.54 0.75 -20.45
N ILE A 120 -6.55 0.68 -19.11
CA ILE A 120 -7.73 0.35 -18.30
C ILE A 120 -8.74 1.53 -18.29
N LYS A 121 -8.30 2.74 -18.68
CA LYS A 121 -9.10 3.98 -18.70
C LYS A 121 -9.74 4.28 -17.34
N ASN A 122 -8.96 4.10 -16.28
CA ASN A 122 -9.38 4.39 -14.91
C ASN A 122 -8.49 5.49 -14.34
N ASP A 123 -9.09 6.64 -14.04
CA ASP A 123 -8.38 7.83 -13.59
C ASP A 123 -7.69 7.62 -12.23
N PHE A 124 -8.32 6.86 -11.33
CA PHE A 124 -7.70 6.48 -10.05
C PHE A 124 -6.43 5.66 -10.26
N LEU A 125 -6.43 4.65 -11.14
CA LEU A 125 -5.23 3.86 -11.40
C LEU A 125 -4.12 4.73 -12.01
N ALA A 126 -4.46 5.64 -12.92
CA ALA A 126 -3.47 6.57 -13.47
C ALA A 126 -2.91 7.50 -12.38
N GLU A 127 -3.76 8.06 -11.52
CA GLU A 127 -3.35 8.91 -10.41
C GLU A 127 -2.49 8.18 -9.37
N LEU A 128 -2.85 6.95 -9.05
CA LEU A 128 -2.09 6.07 -8.16
C LEU A 128 -0.70 5.83 -8.71
N VAL A 129 -0.56 5.40 -9.97
CA VAL A 129 0.74 5.09 -10.56
C VAL A 129 1.63 6.33 -10.61
N LYS A 130 1.09 7.47 -11.05
CA LYS A 130 1.82 8.74 -11.05
C LYS A 130 2.26 9.15 -9.65
N SER A 131 1.40 8.95 -8.65
CA SER A 131 1.74 9.24 -7.26
C SER A 131 2.84 8.33 -6.72
N LEU A 132 2.83 7.04 -7.09
CA LEU A 132 3.89 6.10 -6.72
C LEU A 132 5.24 6.48 -7.34
N ILE A 133 5.24 6.96 -8.59
CA ILE A 133 6.44 7.48 -9.28
C ILE A 133 7.00 8.69 -8.52
N ASP A 134 6.17 9.68 -8.23
CA ASP A 134 6.62 10.89 -7.51
C ASP A 134 7.15 10.57 -6.11
N LEU A 135 6.46 9.70 -5.35
CA LEU A 135 6.94 9.27 -4.03
C LEU A 135 8.26 8.49 -4.13
N ALA A 136 8.44 7.66 -5.16
CA ALA A 136 9.71 6.99 -5.41
C ALA A 136 10.81 8.00 -5.73
N ASN A 137 10.56 8.99 -6.58
CA ASN A 137 11.52 10.03 -6.91
C ASN A 137 11.90 10.89 -5.71
N ILE A 138 10.93 11.31 -4.90
CA ILE A 138 11.18 12.05 -3.66
C ILE A 138 12.12 11.22 -2.77
N LYS A 139 11.85 9.92 -2.59
CA LYS A 139 12.72 9.02 -1.82
C LYS A 139 14.13 8.90 -2.39
N ILE A 140 14.27 8.82 -3.72
CA ILE A 140 15.55 8.75 -4.41
C ILE A 140 16.36 10.02 -4.15
N VAL A 141 15.78 11.20 -4.37
CA VAL A 141 16.43 12.50 -4.13
C VAL A 141 16.82 12.68 -2.67
N LEU A 142 15.92 12.34 -1.74
CA LEU A 142 16.20 12.42 -0.30
C LEU A 142 17.36 11.51 0.15
N ARG A 143 17.67 10.46 -0.62
CA ARG A 143 18.83 9.57 -0.41
C ARG A 143 20.07 10.01 -1.18
N GLY A 144 20.02 11.14 -1.89
CA GLY A 144 21.11 11.66 -2.73
C GLY A 144 21.23 11.00 -4.10
N GLY A 145 20.25 10.18 -4.50
CA GLY A 145 20.18 9.58 -5.82
C GLY A 145 19.71 10.57 -6.89
N LYS A 146 20.00 10.24 -8.16
CA LYS A 146 19.65 11.08 -9.32
C LYS A 146 18.95 10.32 -10.45
N ASP A 147 18.88 8.99 -10.35
CA ASP A 147 18.22 8.14 -11.34
C ASP A 147 16.70 8.23 -11.11
N LEU A 148 16.10 9.31 -11.58
CA LEU A 148 14.67 9.59 -11.43
C LEU A 148 13.86 8.91 -12.52
N ILE A 149 12.60 8.61 -12.18
CA ILE A 149 11.64 7.92 -13.03
C ILE A 149 10.67 8.95 -13.58
N ASP A 150 10.55 9.05 -14.91
CA ASP A 150 9.58 9.96 -15.53
C ASP A 150 8.13 9.44 -15.45
N GLY A 151 7.17 10.32 -15.73
CA GLY A 151 5.75 9.99 -15.88
C GLY A 151 4.89 10.30 -14.67
N GLY A 152 5.46 10.85 -13.60
CA GLY A 152 4.76 11.34 -12.41
C GLY A 152 3.98 12.64 -12.63
N PHE A 153 3.59 13.30 -11.54
CA PHE A 153 3.04 14.67 -11.57
C PHE A 153 4.11 15.73 -11.38
N LEU A 154 5.23 15.41 -10.73
CA LEU A 154 6.30 16.37 -10.48
C LEU A 154 7.25 16.44 -11.69
N PRO A 155 7.54 17.63 -12.23
CA PRO A 155 8.60 17.80 -13.20
C PRO A 155 9.95 17.40 -12.61
N LEU A 156 10.71 16.56 -13.32
CA LEU A 156 11.97 16.00 -12.82
C LEU A 156 13.03 17.08 -12.57
N GLU A 157 13.04 18.14 -13.38
CA GLU A 157 13.93 19.29 -13.23
C GLU A 157 13.76 20.00 -11.89
N ASN A 158 12.58 19.95 -11.29
CA ASN A 158 12.29 20.56 -9.99
C ASN A 158 12.66 19.65 -8.81
N LEU A 159 13.04 18.41 -9.08
CA LEU A 159 13.47 17.44 -8.07
C LEU A 159 14.99 17.39 -7.92
N VAL A 160 15.76 17.72 -8.96
CA VAL A 160 17.23 17.73 -8.95
C VAL A 160 17.76 19.14 -8.62
N VAL A 161 17.38 19.65 -7.46
CA VAL A 161 17.69 21.02 -7.00
C VAL A 161 18.30 20.99 -5.58
N PRO A 162 18.93 22.09 -5.11
CA PRO A 162 19.37 22.21 -3.72
C PRO A 162 18.24 21.92 -2.72
N LYS A 163 18.60 21.45 -1.52
CA LYS A 163 17.65 20.98 -0.51
C LYS A 163 16.62 22.06 -0.12
N GLU A 164 17.05 23.31 -0.06
CA GLU A 164 16.21 24.46 0.29
C GLU A 164 15.14 24.70 -0.78
N GLU A 165 15.52 24.61 -2.06
CA GLU A 165 14.61 24.74 -3.20
C GLU A 165 13.65 23.55 -3.30
N LEU A 166 14.16 22.33 -3.10
CA LEU A 166 13.35 21.11 -3.06
C LEU A 166 12.28 21.21 -1.96
N SER A 167 12.67 21.73 -0.80
CA SER A 167 11.77 21.91 0.35
C SER A 167 10.61 22.85 0.01
N LEU A 168 10.92 24.00 -0.60
CA LEU A 168 9.91 24.96 -1.03
C LEU A 168 9.01 24.36 -2.13
N PHE A 169 9.60 23.66 -3.10
CA PHE A 169 8.87 23.01 -4.17
C PHE A 169 7.87 21.98 -3.60
N LEU A 170 8.32 21.06 -2.74
CA LEU A 170 7.47 20.05 -2.14
C LEU A 170 6.37 20.65 -1.27
N ALA A 171 6.67 21.71 -0.51
CA ALA A 171 5.70 22.45 0.31
C ALA A 171 4.55 23.07 -0.51
N SER A 172 4.84 23.48 -1.75
CA SER A 172 3.85 24.05 -2.68
C SER A 172 3.18 23.02 -3.58
N SER A 173 3.65 21.77 -3.55
CA SER A 173 3.14 20.68 -4.39
C SER A 173 1.97 19.94 -3.74
N ARG A 174 1.39 19.00 -4.49
CA ARG A 174 0.40 18.04 -3.96
C ARG A 174 0.95 17.16 -2.81
N TYR A 175 2.26 17.13 -2.60
CA TYR A 175 2.94 16.35 -1.55
C TYR A 175 3.25 17.18 -0.29
N VAL A 176 2.60 18.34 -0.10
CA VAL A 176 2.80 19.18 1.09
C VAL A 176 2.67 18.41 2.41
N GLN A 177 1.71 17.49 2.52
CA GLN A 177 1.54 16.67 3.73
C GLN A 177 2.72 15.72 3.96
N VAL A 178 3.26 15.12 2.90
CA VAL A 178 4.47 14.29 2.97
C VAL A 178 5.67 15.13 3.40
N TYR A 179 5.82 16.32 2.82
CA TYR A 179 6.85 17.27 3.19
C TYR A 179 6.75 17.74 4.65
N MET A 180 5.55 18.07 5.13
CA MET A 180 5.34 18.48 6.52
C MET A 180 5.74 17.38 7.51
N ALA A 181 5.49 16.10 7.18
CA ALA A 181 5.90 14.98 8.01
C ALA A 181 7.43 14.72 7.98
N LEU A 182 8.11 15.11 6.90
CA LEU A 182 9.57 15.00 6.78
C LEU A 182 10.32 15.96 7.71
N ILE A 183 9.73 17.11 8.01
CA ILE A 183 10.36 18.14 8.83
C ILE A 183 10.07 17.85 10.30
N ASP A 184 11.10 17.43 11.02
CA ASP A 184 11.08 17.35 12.47
C ASP A 184 12.26 18.18 13.02
N ASP A 185 11.97 19.22 13.80
CA ASP A 185 12.97 20.16 14.33
C ASP A 185 13.96 20.68 13.26
N GLN A 186 13.42 21.12 12.10
CA GLN A 186 14.18 21.61 10.94
C GLN A 186 15.14 20.59 10.30
N LYS A 187 15.07 19.30 10.68
CA LYS A 187 15.84 18.21 10.09
C LYS A 187 14.93 17.30 9.26
N ILE A 188 15.49 16.77 8.17
CA ILE A 188 14.81 15.76 7.34
C ILE A 188 14.91 14.42 8.07
N ASN A 189 13.76 13.84 8.39
CA ASN A 189 13.68 12.51 8.98
C ASN A 189 13.14 11.50 7.95
N LEU A 190 14.05 10.70 7.36
CA LEU A 190 13.70 9.68 6.36
C LEU A 190 12.77 8.58 6.90
N ILE A 191 12.73 8.36 8.22
CA ILE A 191 11.81 7.38 8.82
C ILE A 191 10.37 7.89 8.71
N ASN A 192 10.17 9.20 8.87
CA ASN A 192 8.85 9.81 8.74
C ASN A 192 8.36 9.80 7.28
N PHE A 193 9.28 9.79 6.31
CA PHE A 193 8.93 9.71 4.89
C PHE A 193 8.09 8.48 4.57
N GLU A 194 8.55 7.28 4.99
CA GLU A 194 7.87 6.03 4.62
C GLU A 194 6.44 6.01 5.17
N LYS A 195 6.25 6.45 6.43
CA LYS A 195 4.93 6.60 7.03
C LYS A 195 4.08 7.62 6.27
N ALA A 196 4.62 8.78 5.94
CA ALA A 196 3.87 9.84 5.27
C ALA A 196 3.49 9.47 3.83
N ALA A 197 4.36 8.74 3.13
CA ALA A 197 4.08 8.17 1.82
C ALA A 197 2.95 7.13 1.91
N ASP A 198 3.01 6.24 2.89
CA ASP A 198 1.95 5.25 3.15
C ASP A 198 0.61 5.93 3.53
N GLU A 199 0.63 7.00 4.33
CA GLU A 199 -0.54 7.84 4.66
C GLU A 199 -1.13 8.52 3.42
N TYR A 200 -0.28 9.08 2.56
CA TYR A 200 -0.71 9.69 1.31
C TYR A 200 -1.43 8.69 0.39
N ILE A 201 -0.91 7.45 0.28
CA ILE A 201 -1.55 6.38 -0.50
C ILE A 201 -2.86 5.93 0.15
N ALA A 202 -2.92 5.85 1.48
CA ALA A 202 -4.15 5.54 2.20
C ALA A 202 -5.24 6.59 1.90
N ASP A 203 -4.90 7.88 1.96
CA ASP A 203 -5.82 8.97 1.66
C ASP A 203 -6.32 8.96 0.21
N LEU A 204 -5.46 8.55 -0.73
CA LEU A 204 -5.86 8.38 -2.12
C LEU A 204 -6.90 7.25 -2.26
N VAL A 205 -6.71 6.14 -1.56
CA VAL A 205 -7.64 5.01 -1.54
C VAL A 205 -8.95 5.37 -0.84
N GLU A 206 -8.93 6.18 0.23
CA GLU A 206 -10.18 6.53 0.93
C GLU A 206 -11.11 7.41 0.10
N LYS A 207 -10.56 8.22 -0.82
CA LYS A 207 -11.34 9.05 -1.75
C LYS A 207 -12.16 8.23 -2.76
N THR A 208 -11.81 6.97 -3.03
CA THR A 208 -12.50 6.13 -4.02
C THR A 208 -13.61 5.26 -3.42
N LYS A 209 -13.76 5.23 -2.10
CA LYS A 209 -14.69 4.34 -1.38
C LYS A 209 -16.18 4.54 -1.73
N TYR A 210 -16.52 5.61 -2.46
CA TYR A 210 -17.89 5.93 -2.88
C TYR A 210 -18.24 5.52 -4.32
N GLU A 211 -17.29 4.94 -5.07
CA GLU A 211 -17.54 4.48 -6.43
C GLU A 211 -18.11 3.05 -6.45
N ILE A 212 -19.37 2.95 -6.86
CA ILE A 212 -20.14 1.71 -6.89
C ILE A 212 -19.62 0.86 -8.05
N ALA A 213 -18.74 -0.09 -7.73
CA ALA A 213 -18.13 -1.11 -8.61
C ALA A 213 -17.11 -0.60 -9.66
N GLY A 214 -15.93 -1.22 -9.65
CA GLY A 214 -14.89 -1.00 -10.67
C GLY A 214 -13.53 -1.62 -10.31
N PRO A 215 -12.57 -1.65 -11.26
CA PRO A 215 -11.22 -2.19 -11.05
C PRO A 215 -10.47 -1.51 -9.89
N GLN A 216 -10.80 -0.25 -9.60
CA GLN A 216 -10.25 0.51 -8.49
C GLN A 216 -10.52 -0.12 -7.13
N ASN A 217 -11.63 -0.84 -6.94
CA ASN A 217 -11.97 -1.45 -5.64
C ASN A 217 -11.03 -2.63 -5.32
N ILE A 218 -10.71 -3.45 -6.32
CA ILE A 218 -9.79 -4.58 -6.18
C ILE A 218 -8.38 -4.07 -5.85
N VAL A 219 -7.92 -3.03 -6.56
CA VAL A 219 -6.61 -2.39 -6.32
C VAL A 219 -6.56 -1.72 -4.95
N SER A 220 -7.62 -0.99 -4.58
CA SER A 220 -7.76 -0.33 -3.28
C SER A 220 -7.67 -1.32 -2.13
N TYR A 221 -8.39 -2.44 -2.22
CA TYR A 221 -8.33 -3.49 -1.22
C TYR A 221 -6.90 -4.03 -1.06
N PHE A 222 -6.20 -4.30 -2.16
CA PHE A 222 -4.83 -4.82 -2.07
C PHE A 222 -3.84 -3.82 -1.47
N LEU A 223 -3.98 -2.53 -1.80
CA LEU A 223 -3.20 -1.47 -1.17
C LEU A 223 -3.46 -1.39 0.33
N ILE A 224 -4.73 -1.47 0.76
CA ILE A 224 -5.07 -1.50 2.19
C ILE A 224 -4.42 -2.72 2.86
N LYS A 225 -4.47 -3.90 2.23
CA LYS A 225 -3.83 -5.11 2.75
C LYS A 225 -2.31 -4.96 2.85
N GLU A 226 -1.66 -4.33 1.88
CA GLU A 226 -0.23 -4.05 1.91
C GLU A 226 0.13 -3.12 3.08
N LEU A 227 -0.65 -2.05 3.30
CA LEU A 227 -0.47 -1.13 4.43
C LEU A 227 -0.70 -1.81 5.79
N GLU A 228 -1.71 -2.69 5.86
CA GLU A 228 -1.99 -3.52 7.03
C GLU A 228 -0.80 -4.44 7.35
N ILE A 229 -0.27 -5.15 6.35
CA ILE A 229 0.87 -6.06 6.51
C ILE A 229 2.15 -5.30 6.88
N LYS A 230 2.42 -4.13 6.27
CA LYS A 230 3.53 -3.25 6.65
C LYS A 230 3.42 -2.80 8.11
N THR A 231 2.23 -2.42 8.54
CA THR A 231 1.97 -2.00 9.93
C THR A 231 2.14 -3.17 10.90
N LEU A 232 1.59 -4.34 10.55
CA LEU A 232 1.72 -5.55 11.34
C LEU A 232 3.19 -5.97 11.47
N ARG A 233 3.94 -5.93 10.37
CA ARG A 233 5.40 -6.18 10.35
C ARG A 233 6.13 -5.31 11.35
N LEU A 234 5.87 -4.01 11.34
CA LEU A 234 6.48 -3.06 12.26
C LEU A 234 6.19 -3.44 13.71
N ILE A 235 4.93 -3.71 14.05
CA ILE A 235 4.52 -4.10 15.40
C ILE A 235 5.22 -5.40 15.82
N LEU A 236 5.11 -6.46 15.01
CA LEU A 236 5.64 -7.79 15.35
C LEU A 236 7.15 -7.79 15.52
N ILE A 237 7.89 -7.17 14.59
CA ILE A 237 9.36 -7.04 14.71
C ILE A 237 9.73 -6.26 15.96
N SER A 238 9.01 -5.18 16.26
CA SER A 238 9.25 -4.40 17.47
C SER A 238 8.93 -5.17 18.74
N LYS A 239 7.86 -5.98 18.78
CA LYS A 239 7.54 -6.86 19.91
C LYS A 239 8.56 -7.97 20.09
N TYR A 240 9.02 -8.57 18.99
CA TYR A 240 10.09 -9.56 18.99
C TYR A 240 11.40 -8.97 19.57
N ARG A 241 11.72 -7.73 19.20
CA ARG A 241 12.90 -7.00 19.67
C ARG A 241 12.70 -6.26 21.01
N GLN A 242 11.54 -6.39 21.65
CA GLN A 242 11.20 -5.73 22.92
C GLN A 242 11.35 -4.19 22.89
N MET A 243 11.00 -3.57 21.77
CA MET A 243 11.05 -2.10 21.62
C MET A 243 9.90 -1.40 22.38
N GLN A 244 10.15 -0.16 22.83
CA GLN A 244 9.13 0.63 23.54
C GLN A 244 7.96 1.05 22.62
N ILE A 245 6.73 0.83 23.09
CA ILE A 245 5.48 1.10 22.34
C ILE A 245 5.39 2.55 21.85
N LYS A 246 5.87 3.51 22.64
CA LYS A 246 5.85 4.95 22.29
C LYS A 246 6.61 5.25 21.00
N GLU A 247 7.69 4.53 20.73
CA GLU A 247 8.49 4.70 19.51
C GLU A 247 7.85 4.01 18.30
N ILE A 248 7.07 2.95 18.52
CA ILE A 248 6.32 2.25 17.47
C ILE A 248 5.13 3.09 17.01
N LYS A 249 4.35 3.65 17.94
CA LYS A 249 3.13 4.45 17.61
C LYS A 249 3.43 5.64 16.69
N LYS A 250 4.61 6.26 16.82
CA LYS A 250 5.04 7.36 15.93
C LYS A 250 5.18 6.94 14.47
N ARG A 251 5.51 5.66 14.22
CA ARG A 251 5.83 5.09 12.91
C ARG A 251 4.65 4.38 12.24
N ILE A 252 3.53 4.21 12.95
CA ILE A 252 2.31 3.62 12.41
C ILE A 252 1.43 4.70 11.78
N ILE A 253 0.81 4.36 10.65
CA ILE A 253 -0.19 5.17 9.94
C ILE A 253 -1.35 5.51 10.88
N GLY A 254 -1.80 6.77 10.89
CA GLY A 254 -2.84 7.26 11.82
C GLY A 254 -4.12 6.42 11.87
N LYS A 255 -4.53 5.79 10.77
CA LYS A 255 -5.71 4.92 10.68
C LYS A 255 -5.69 3.73 11.67
N TYR A 256 -4.51 3.22 12.02
CA TYR A 256 -4.33 2.02 12.82
C TYR A 256 -3.99 2.30 14.30
N VAL A 257 -3.90 3.57 14.71
CA VAL A 257 -3.57 4.00 16.09
C VAL A 257 -4.61 4.93 16.70
#